data_AF-A0A402A4H3-F1
#
_entry.id   AF-A0A402A4H3-F1
#
_cell.length_a   1.000
_cell.length_b   1.000
_cell.length_c   1.000
_cell.angle_alpha   90.00
_cell.angle_beta   90.00
_cell.angle_gamma   90.00
#
_symmetry.space_group_name_H-M   'P 1'
#
loop_
_entity.id
_entity.type
_entity.pdbx_description
1 polymer ?
#
loop_
_entity_poly.entity_id
_entity_poly.type
_entity_poly.pdbx_seq_one_letter_code
_entity_poly.pdbx_strand_id
1 'polypeptide(L)'
;MQTTIKTTIDNNQRSSANDIITTADLLRWADNDQNPADHVKRLLQAGATQVALVAITLHFAPDSDNGQEPIQARSLLYFLDYLRPLVRKTDSVCMQGYTYYFFLLDATIHGGEIVQRRLWESLLWCVHNTNEPDIYRPSQMAIGYSAYPAPQKSIQHFLATARIARISFDVPEALSEQMAQAPHQEELREQLKEQSRQLGIPYVANLPRRLPNKVKRLVALQLAQELCCYPLGLERDHLTVAMGNPPDPNVLMRLTQITGMQIFPVLAHPLEINQALQCLQNAG
;
A
#
# COMPACT_ATOMS: atom_id res chain seq x y z
N MET A 1 -26.83 72.19 -2.77
CA MET A 1 -26.76 71.27 -3.92
C MET A 1 -26.22 69.93 -3.44
N GLN A 2 -27.12 68.97 -3.26
CA GLN A 2 -27.10 67.61 -3.83
C GLN A 2 -25.79 66.77 -3.90
N THR A 3 -25.88 65.60 -3.24
CA THR A 3 -25.55 64.23 -3.73
C THR A 3 -24.28 63.52 -3.23
N THR A 4 -24.49 62.62 -2.25
CA THR A 4 -24.15 61.18 -2.14
C THR A 4 -23.13 60.55 -3.12
N ILE A 5 -22.24 59.66 -2.63
CA ILE A 5 -22.16 58.21 -2.95
C ILE A 5 -21.14 57.48 -2.04
N LYS A 6 -21.55 56.27 -1.61
CA LYS A 6 -20.88 55.24 -0.81
C LYS A 6 -19.85 54.42 -1.61
N THR A 7 -19.18 53.50 -0.89
CA THR A 7 -18.63 52.19 -1.33
C THR A 7 -17.23 52.27 -1.97
N THR A 8 -16.25 51.37 -1.77
CA THR A 8 -16.18 49.98 -1.25
C THR A 8 -14.75 49.71 -0.78
N ILE A 9 -14.58 48.82 0.18
CA ILE A 9 -13.33 48.20 0.62
C ILE A 9 -12.82 47.26 -0.49
N ASP A 10 -11.56 47.39 -0.92
CA ASP A 10 -10.86 46.26 -1.54
C ASP A 10 -9.49 46.06 -0.92
N ASN A 11 -9.35 44.85 -0.37
CA ASN A 11 -8.20 44.35 0.35
C ASN A 11 -7.07 44.01 -0.61
N ASN A 12 -5.88 44.40 -0.17
CA ASN A 12 -4.61 44.16 -0.82
C ASN A 12 -4.41 42.69 -1.22
N GLN A 13 -4.07 42.52 -2.49
CA GLN A 13 -3.59 41.30 -3.12
C GLN A 13 -2.39 40.72 -2.36
N ARG A 14 -2.60 39.59 -1.67
CA ARG A 14 -1.55 38.57 -1.50
C ARG A 14 -1.81 37.52 -2.57
N SER A 15 -1.08 37.65 -3.67
CA SER A 15 -1.02 36.64 -4.73
C SER A 15 -0.42 35.37 -4.14
N SER A 16 -1.27 34.37 -3.94
CA SER A 16 -0.89 32.98 -3.74
C SER A 16 -0.33 32.46 -5.07
N ALA A 17 0.99 32.36 -5.15
CA ALA A 17 1.65 31.52 -6.14
C ALA A 17 1.34 30.04 -5.82
N ASN A 18 0.14 29.60 -6.17
CA ASN A 18 -0.11 28.19 -6.44
C ASN A 18 0.53 27.92 -7.81
N ASP A 19 1.82 27.60 -7.79
CA ASP A 19 2.46 26.98 -8.94
C ASP A 19 1.74 25.65 -9.17
N ILE A 20 0.83 25.66 -10.15
CA ILE A 20 0.21 24.47 -10.71
C ILE A 20 1.36 23.72 -11.40
N ILE A 21 1.96 22.78 -10.69
CA ILE A 21 2.83 21.77 -11.30
C ILE A 21 1.97 21.05 -12.33
N THR A 22 2.26 21.26 -13.61
CA THR A 22 1.48 20.64 -14.67
C THR A 22 1.73 19.13 -14.67
N THR A 23 0.73 18.34 -15.06
CA THR A 23 0.87 16.88 -15.23
C THR A 23 2.10 16.53 -16.10
N ALA A 24 2.48 17.41 -17.03
CA ALA A 24 3.67 17.30 -17.88
C ALA A 24 5.01 17.41 -17.11
N ASP A 25 5.06 18.16 -16.01
CA ASP A 25 6.28 18.31 -15.18
C ASP A 25 6.48 17.12 -14.23
N LEU A 26 5.37 16.49 -13.79
CA LEU A 26 5.38 15.24 -13.01
C LEU A 26 5.70 13.99 -13.85
N LEU A 27 5.73 14.12 -15.18
CA LEU A 27 5.94 13.05 -16.16
C LEU A 27 7.40 12.86 -16.59
N ARG A 28 8.37 13.52 -15.94
CA ARG A 28 9.77 13.54 -16.39
C ARG A 28 10.62 12.31 -16.03
N TRP A 29 10.13 11.40 -15.18
CA TRP A 29 10.97 10.33 -14.59
C TRP A 29 10.48 8.91 -14.83
N ALA A 30 9.21 8.73 -15.15
CA ALA A 30 8.71 7.50 -15.73
C ALA A 30 8.73 7.70 -17.25
N ASP A 31 9.44 6.82 -17.97
CA ASP A 31 9.23 6.65 -19.41
C ASP A 31 7.80 6.11 -19.61
N ASN A 32 6.79 6.97 -19.43
CA ASN A 32 5.39 6.65 -19.62
C ASN A 32 5.22 6.33 -21.11
N ASP A 33 4.72 5.13 -21.39
CA ASP A 33 4.53 4.51 -22.71
C ASP A 33 5.68 3.72 -23.34
N GLN A 34 6.82 3.53 -22.67
CA GLN A 34 7.78 2.55 -23.21
C GLN A 34 7.36 1.12 -22.90
N ASN A 35 7.15 0.34 -23.97
CA ASN A 35 6.92 -1.09 -23.89
C ASN A 35 8.02 -1.76 -23.02
N PRO A 36 7.66 -2.42 -21.90
CA PRO A 36 8.61 -3.08 -21.01
C PRO A 36 9.57 -4.03 -21.74
N ALA A 37 9.13 -4.67 -22.82
CA ALA A 37 9.98 -5.55 -23.62
C ALA A 37 11.10 -4.80 -24.32
N ASP A 38 10.83 -3.61 -24.85
CA ASP A 38 11.83 -2.79 -25.52
C ASP A 38 12.77 -2.11 -24.52
N HIS A 39 12.30 -1.86 -23.29
CA HIS A 39 13.16 -1.46 -22.19
C HIS A 39 14.17 -2.57 -21.84
N VAL A 40 13.72 -3.81 -21.67
CA VAL A 40 14.63 -4.95 -21.41
C VAL A 40 15.67 -5.11 -22.52
N LYS A 41 15.26 -5.04 -23.80
CA LYS A 41 16.20 -5.12 -24.92
C LYS A 41 17.29 -4.05 -24.85
N ARG A 42 16.93 -2.81 -24.51
CA ARG A 42 17.91 -1.72 -24.34
C ARG A 42 18.87 -1.97 -23.18
N LEU A 43 18.37 -2.47 -22.05
CA LEU A 43 19.23 -2.81 -20.91
C LEU A 43 20.26 -3.89 -21.28
N LEU A 44 19.84 -4.92 -22.03
CA LEU A 44 20.73 -5.97 -22.52
C LEU A 44 21.74 -5.44 -23.57
N GLN A 45 21.30 -4.57 -24.48
CA GLN A 45 22.18 -3.91 -25.45
C GLN A 45 23.20 -2.98 -24.78
N ALA A 46 22.84 -2.38 -23.65
CA ALA A 46 23.72 -1.56 -22.82
C ALA A 46 24.70 -2.39 -21.96
N GLY A 47 24.66 -3.72 -22.04
CA GLY A 47 25.63 -4.61 -21.40
C GLY A 47 25.18 -5.24 -20.08
N ALA A 48 23.90 -5.10 -19.69
CA ALA A 48 23.39 -5.81 -18.52
C ALA A 48 23.46 -7.33 -18.74
N THR A 49 24.11 -8.04 -17.82
CA THR A 49 24.31 -9.49 -17.94
C THR A 49 23.13 -10.31 -17.39
N GLN A 50 22.45 -9.74 -16.40
CA GLN A 50 21.26 -10.30 -15.78
C GLN A 50 20.36 -9.15 -15.29
N VAL A 51 19.05 -9.39 -15.30
CA VAL A 51 18.05 -8.43 -14.85
C VAL A 51 16.99 -9.17 -14.07
N ALA A 52 16.69 -8.71 -12.85
CA ALA A 52 15.47 -9.11 -12.15
C ALA A 52 14.39 -8.05 -12.38
N LEU A 53 13.14 -8.48 -12.36
CA LEU A 53 11.99 -7.61 -12.53
C LEU A 53 11.01 -7.82 -11.40
N VAL A 54 10.55 -6.73 -10.80
CA VAL A 54 9.39 -6.71 -9.92
C VAL A 54 8.28 -5.93 -10.62
N ALA A 55 7.10 -6.54 -10.72
CA ALA A 55 5.93 -5.87 -11.28
C ALA A 55 4.87 -5.67 -10.18
N ILE A 56 4.39 -4.44 -10.03
CA ILE A 56 3.35 -4.06 -9.06
C ILE A 56 2.17 -3.51 -9.84
N THR A 57 0.98 -4.09 -9.68
CA THR A 57 -0.24 -3.62 -10.32
C THR A 57 -1.19 -3.07 -9.26
N LEU A 58 -1.70 -1.85 -9.48
CA LEU A 58 -2.64 -1.16 -8.61
C LEU A 58 -3.97 -0.96 -9.32
N HIS A 59 -5.05 -1.52 -8.81
CA HIS A 59 -6.40 -1.27 -9.30
C HIS A 59 -7.12 -0.32 -8.36
N PHE A 60 -7.85 0.63 -8.93
CA PHE A 60 -8.72 1.55 -8.21
C PHE A 60 -10.17 1.15 -8.50
N ALA A 61 -11.06 1.37 -7.53
CA ALA A 61 -12.47 1.10 -7.75
C ALA A 61 -12.99 2.01 -8.88
N PRO A 62 -13.77 1.48 -9.84
CA PRO A 62 -14.40 2.29 -10.87
C PRO A 62 -15.55 3.06 -10.23
N ASP A 63 -15.29 4.28 -9.77
CA ASP A 63 -16.39 5.15 -9.37
C ASP A 63 -17.09 5.69 -10.63
N SER A 64 -18.42 5.75 -10.57
CA SER A 64 -19.32 6.01 -11.71
C SER A 64 -19.21 7.40 -12.37
N ASP A 65 -18.17 8.19 -12.05
CA ASP A 65 -18.04 9.57 -12.51
C ASP A 65 -16.79 9.79 -13.38
N ASN A 66 -17.00 10.31 -14.59
CA ASN A 66 -15.98 10.43 -15.66
C ASN A 66 -14.83 11.42 -15.35
N GLY A 67 -14.79 12.04 -14.17
CA GLY A 67 -13.80 13.03 -13.75
C GLY A 67 -12.57 12.48 -12.99
N GLN A 68 -12.45 11.16 -12.83
CA GLN A 68 -11.54 10.52 -11.86
C GLN A 68 -10.17 10.11 -12.43
N GLU A 69 -10.03 9.99 -13.75
CA GLU A 69 -8.77 9.65 -14.45
C GLU A 69 -7.56 10.52 -14.00
N PRO A 70 -7.70 11.87 -13.87
CA PRO A 70 -6.59 12.70 -13.40
C PRO A 70 -6.14 12.38 -11.96
N ILE A 71 -7.08 11.98 -11.10
CA ILE A 71 -6.82 11.67 -9.68
C ILE A 71 -6.17 10.29 -9.55
N GLN A 72 -6.62 9.30 -10.33
CA GLN A 72 -5.98 7.98 -10.37
C GLN A 72 -4.55 8.06 -10.89
N ALA A 73 -4.30 8.85 -11.95
CA ALA A 73 -2.95 9.11 -12.43
C ALA A 73 -2.06 9.77 -11.35
N ARG A 74 -2.60 10.76 -10.63
CA ARG A 74 -1.89 11.39 -9.49
C ARG A 74 -1.60 10.39 -8.37
N SER A 75 -2.55 9.50 -8.07
CA SER A 75 -2.40 8.45 -7.06
C SER A 75 -1.33 7.44 -7.46
N LEU A 76 -1.32 7.03 -8.73
CA LEU A 76 -0.27 6.17 -9.28
C LEU A 76 1.11 6.81 -9.16
N LEU A 77 1.25 8.09 -9.47
CA LEU A 77 2.53 8.80 -9.34
C LEU A 77 2.96 8.92 -7.87
N TYR A 78 2.03 9.25 -6.99
CA TYR A 78 2.30 9.36 -5.55
C TYR A 78 2.89 8.07 -4.97
N PHE A 79 2.27 6.91 -5.24
CA PHE A 79 2.81 5.63 -4.75
C PHE A 79 4.13 5.26 -5.44
N LEU A 80 4.30 5.60 -6.72
CA LEU A 80 5.55 5.37 -7.43
C LEU A 80 6.71 6.18 -6.83
N ASP A 81 6.48 7.46 -6.54
CA ASP A 81 7.45 8.35 -5.91
C ASP A 81 7.82 7.88 -4.50
N TYR A 82 6.86 7.34 -3.76
CA TYR A 82 7.11 6.73 -2.45
C TYR A 82 8.01 5.48 -2.57
N LEU A 83 7.83 4.67 -3.61
CA LEU A 83 8.57 3.41 -3.80
C LEU A 83 9.93 3.59 -4.46
N ARG A 84 10.12 4.60 -5.31
CA ARG A 84 11.34 4.82 -6.11
C ARG A 84 12.64 4.88 -5.28
N PRO A 85 12.69 5.51 -4.09
CA PRO A 85 13.88 5.53 -3.24
C PRO A 85 14.30 4.16 -2.69
N LEU A 86 13.40 3.17 -2.74
CA LEU A 86 13.63 1.83 -2.21
C LEU A 86 14.34 0.90 -3.19
N VAL A 87 14.74 1.38 -4.37
CA VAL A 87 15.60 0.67 -5.33
C VAL A 87 16.85 1.50 -5.64
N ARG A 88 17.87 0.89 -6.24
CA ARG A 88 19.12 1.59 -6.51
C ARG A 88 18.90 2.71 -7.53
N LYS A 89 19.81 3.67 -7.56
CA LYS A 89 19.81 4.71 -8.62
C LYS A 89 20.07 4.12 -10.00
N THR A 90 20.82 3.03 -10.06
CA THR A 90 21.11 2.27 -11.29
C THR A 90 19.93 1.46 -11.79
N ASP A 91 18.96 1.16 -10.92
CA ASP A 91 17.76 0.42 -11.31
C ASP A 91 16.82 1.33 -12.08
N SER A 92 16.23 0.79 -13.14
CA SER A 92 15.27 1.50 -13.98
C SER A 92 13.85 1.21 -13.51
N VAL A 93 12.98 2.21 -13.58
CA VAL A 93 11.57 2.05 -13.23
C VAL A 93 10.73 2.65 -14.35
N CYS A 94 9.72 1.91 -14.81
CA CYS A 94 8.74 2.44 -15.75
C CYS A 94 7.32 2.08 -15.31
N MET A 95 6.34 2.81 -15.84
CA MET A 95 4.93 2.57 -15.59
C MET A 95 4.22 2.32 -16.93
N GLN A 96 3.37 1.30 -16.98
CA GLN A 96 2.49 1.04 -18.12
C GLN A 96 1.09 0.78 -17.60
N GLY A 97 0.16 1.69 -17.92
CA GLY A 97 -1.18 1.71 -17.32
C GLY A 97 -1.07 1.72 -15.79
N TYR A 98 -1.69 0.72 -15.17
CA TYR A 98 -1.75 0.56 -13.71
C TYR A 98 -0.60 -0.27 -13.12
N THR A 99 0.44 -0.58 -13.90
CA THR A 99 1.53 -1.45 -13.47
C THR A 99 2.88 -0.73 -13.47
N TYR A 100 3.56 -0.78 -12.33
CA TYR A 100 4.97 -0.41 -12.19
C TYR A 100 5.86 -1.59 -12.51
N TYR A 101 6.95 -1.34 -13.23
CA TYR A 101 8.00 -2.30 -13.56
C TYR A 101 9.33 -1.78 -13.02
N PHE A 102 9.89 -2.49 -12.04
CA PHE A 102 11.20 -2.20 -11.46
C PHE A 102 12.24 -3.17 -12.03
N PHE A 103 13.08 -2.67 -12.94
CA PHE A 103 14.19 -3.41 -13.54
C PHE A 103 15.44 -3.27 -12.68
N LEU A 104 15.82 -4.36 -12.04
CA LEU A 104 16.93 -4.44 -11.11
C LEU A 104 18.16 -4.94 -11.87
N LEU A 105 19.12 -4.04 -12.11
CA LEU A 105 20.31 -4.36 -12.89
C LEU A 105 21.26 -5.25 -12.10
N ASP A 106 21.83 -6.22 -12.82
CA ASP A 106 22.74 -7.24 -12.28
C ASP A 106 22.16 -7.98 -11.07
N ALA A 107 20.83 -8.10 -11.00
CA ALA A 107 20.12 -8.84 -9.98
C ALA A 107 19.68 -10.23 -10.47
N THR A 108 19.78 -11.21 -9.57
CA THR A 108 19.26 -12.57 -9.77
C THR A 108 17.80 -12.65 -9.32
N ILE A 109 17.17 -13.82 -9.52
CA ILE A 109 15.82 -14.10 -9.01
C ILE A 109 15.69 -13.89 -7.50
N HIS A 110 16.75 -14.19 -6.73
CA HIS A 110 16.76 -13.99 -5.29
C HIS A 110 16.85 -12.50 -4.92
N GLY A 111 17.60 -11.72 -5.69
CA GLY A 111 17.61 -10.25 -5.55
C GLY A 111 16.23 -9.66 -5.83
N GLY A 112 15.55 -10.15 -6.88
CA GLY A 112 14.18 -9.77 -7.20
C GLY A 112 13.20 -10.06 -6.06
N GLU A 113 13.29 -11.23 -5.45
CA GLU A 113 12.46 -11.61 -4.30
C GLU A 113 12.65 -10.68 -3.08
N ILE A 114 13.91 -10.35 -2.74
CA ILE A 114 14.21 -9.47 -1.61
C ILE A 114 13.62 -8.07 -1.84
N VAL A 115 13.83 -7.52 -3.04
CA VAL A 115 13.30 -6.20 -3.39
C VAL A 115 11.77 -6.22 -3.45
N GLN A 116 11.18 -7.30 -3.98
CA GLN A 116 9.73 -7.48 -4.02
C GLN A 116 9.10 -7.40 -2.62
N ARG A 117 9.67 -8.09 -1.62
CA ARG A 117 9.16 -8.03 -0.24
C ARG A 117 9.25 -6.62 0.33
N ARG A 118 10.41 -5.96 0.18
CA ARG A 118 10.61 -4.58 0.65
C ARG A 118 9.61 -3.61 0.02
N LEU A 119 9.45 -3.64 -1.31
CA LEU A 119 8.51 -2.77 -2.00
C LEU A 119 7.06 -3.03 -1.57
N TRP A 120 6.70 -4.30 -1.39
CA TRP A 120 5.35 -4.67 -0.96
C TRP A 120 5.01 -4.19 0.45
N GLU A 121 5.91 -4.40 1.41
CA GLU A 121 5.73 -3.97 2.80
C GLU A 121 5.62 -2.44 2.89
N SER A 122 6.49 -1.72 2.18
CA SER A 122 6.44 -0.26 2.12
C SER A 122 5.18 0.25 1.42
N LEU A 123 4.74 -0.36 0.32
CA LEU A 123 3.51 0.01 -0.36
C LEU A 123 2.29 -0.21 0.53
N LEU A 124 2.19 -1.36 1.18
CA LEU A 124 1.12 -1.64 2.13
C LEU A 124 1.11 -0.58 3.24
N TRP A 125 2.25 -0.28 3.84
CA TRP A 125 2.34 0.76 4.85
C TRP A 125 1.84 2.10 4.31
N CYS A 126 2.30 2.50 3.12
CA CYS A 126 1.90 3.77 2.51
C CYS A 126 0.39 3.83 2.30
N VAL A 127 -0.21 2.82 1.67
CA VAL A 127 -1.64 2.79 1.37
C VAL A 127 -2.51 2.89 2.64
N HIS A 128 -2.09 2.28 3.75
CA HIS A 128 -2.83 2.33 5.01
C HIS A 128 -2.67 3.66 5.75
N ASN A 129 -1.53 4.34 5.57
CA ASN A 129 -1.19 5.55 6.31
C ASN A 129 -1.33 6.85 5.48
N THR A 130 -1.61 6.76 4.18
CA THR A 130 -1.90 7.94 3.35
C THR A 130 -3.18 8.62 3.84
N ASN A 131 -3.05 9.89 4.23
CA ASN A 131 -4.15 10.79 4.57
C ASN A 131 -4.25 11.98 3.60
N GLU A 132 -3.59 11.90 2.45
CA GLU A 132 -3.65 12.94 1.42
C GLU A 132 -5.04 12.94 0.78
N PRO A 133 -5.77 14.08 0.81
CA PRO A 133 -7.18 14.14 0.40
C PRO A 133 -7.38 13.87 -1.10
N ASP A 134 -6.36 14.08 -1.91
CA ASP A 134 -6.40 13.91 -3.36
C ASP A 134 -5.74 12.60 -3.84
N ILE A 135 -5.49 11.65 -2.93
CA ILE A 135 -4.85 10.37 -3.26
C ILE A 135 -5.82 9.24 -2.97
N TYR A 136 -6.17 8.51 -4.02
CA TYR A 136 -6.97 7.31 -3.89
C TYR A 136 -6.16 6.13 -3.44
N ARG A 137 -6.81 5.33 -2.60
CA ARG A 137 -6.29 4.05 -2.19
C ARG A 137 -6.66 3.02 -3.25
N PRO A 138 -5.70 2.20 -3.70
CA PRO A 138 -6.02 1.10 -4.59
C PRO A 138 -6.97 0.12 -3.88
N SER A 139 -8.04 -0.27 -4.57
CA SER A 139 -8.99 -1.30 -4.12
C SER A 139 -8.37 -2.69 -4.22
N GLN A 140 -7.43 -2.89 -5.14
CA GLN A 140 -6.67 -4.12 -5.26
C GLN A 140 -5.21 -3.82 -5.60
N MET A 141 -4.30 -4.57 -5.01
CA MET A 141 -2.87 -4.51 -5.33
C MET A 141 -2.34 -5.90 -5.55
N ALA A 142 -1.47 -6.06 -6.52
CA ALA A 142 -0.77 -7.30 -6.80
C ALA A 142 0.70 -7.04 -7.05
N ILE A 143 1.54 -7.99 -6.65
CA ILE A 143 2.98 -7.92 -6.92
C ILE A 143 3.51 -9.29 -7.33
N GLY A 144 4.39 -9.29 -8.32
CA GLY A 144 5.11 -10.47 -8.77
C GLY A 144 6.55 -10.12 -9.14
N TYR A 145 7.35 -11.15 -9.40
CA TYR A 145 8.74 -10.97 -9.80
C TYR A 145 9.27 -12.12 -10.67
N SER A 146 10.31 -11.82 -11.44
CA SER A 146 11.02 -12.76 -12.31
C SER A 146 12.48 -12.34 -12.52
N ALA A 147 13.26 -13.14 -13.26
CA ALA A 147 14.64 -12.82 -13.63
C ALA A 147 15.00 -13.39 -15.00
N TYR A 148 15.87 -12.69 -15.71
CA TYR A 148 16.41 -13.05 -17.02
C TYR A 148 17.94 -12.96 -17.00
N PRO A 149 18.69 -13.90 -17.62
CA PRO A 149 18.21 -15.01 -18.46
C PRO A 149 17.90 -16.31 -17.70
N ALA A 150 18.10 -16.34 -16.39
CA ALA A 150 17.76 -17.48 -15.54
C ALA A 150 16.79 -17.05 -14.43
N PRO A 151 15.66 -17.75 -14.23
CA PRO A 151 15.24 -18.99 -14.89
C PRO A 151 14.59 -18.79 -16.27
N GLN A 152 14.35 -17.54 -16.70
CA GLN A 152 13.52 -17.25 -17.87
C GLN A 152 14.33 -17.11 -19.16
N LYS A 153 14.06 -17.98 -20.13
CA LYS A 153 14.81 -18.06 -21.39
C LYS A 153 14.38 -17.04 -22.45
N SER A 154 13.25 -16.34 -22.25
CA SER A 154 12.76 -15.33 -23.19
C SER A 154 12.26 -14.09 -22.46
N ILE A 155 12.40 -12.93 -23.09
CA ILE A 155 11.93 -11.64 -22.55
C ILE A 155 10.40 -11.68 -22.33
N GLN A 156 9.65 -12.32 -23.22
CA GLN A 156 8.21 -12.45 -23.06
C GLN A 156 7.83 -13.28 -21.83
N HIS A 157 8.48 -14.43 -21.62
CA HIS A 157 8.21 -15.25 -20.44
C HIS A 157 8.68 -14.57 -19.15
N PHE A 158 9.79 -13.83 -19.21
CA PHE A 158 10.28 -12.97 -18.14
C PHE A 158 9.24 -11.93 -17.70
N LEU A 159 8.67 -11.16 -18.64
CA LEU A 159 7.63 -10.18 -18.36
C LEU A 159 6.33 -10.82 -17.86
N ALA A 160 5.88 -11.87 -18.56
CA ALA A 160 4.65 -12.59 -18.19
C ALA A 160 4.76 -13.15 -16.76
N THR A 161 5.90 -13.76 -16.42
CA THR A 161 6.13 -14.32 -15.08
C THR A 161 6.14 -13.23 -14.00
N ALA A 162 6.72 -12.06 -14.27
CA ALA A 162 6.71 -10.96 -13.29
C ALA A 162 5.29 -10.46 -13.01
N ARG A 163 4.40 -10.49 -14.02
CA ARG A 163 3.00 -10.04 -13.89
C ARG A 163 2.11 -11.06 -13.19
N ILE A 164 2.53 -12.31 -13.05
CA ILE A 164 1.79 -13.29 -12.25
C ILE A 164 1.89 -12.88 -10.79
N ALA A 165 0.76 -12.50 -10.20
CA ALA A 165 0.66 -12.10 -8.81
C ALA A 165 1.14 -13.23 -7.90
N ARG A 166 2.18 -12.96 -7.12
CA ARG A 166 2.67 -13.84 -6.04
C ARG A 166 2.10 -13.44 -4.69
N ILE A 167 1.87 -12.15 -4.51
CA ILE A 167 1.14 -11.60 -3.37
C ILE A 167 0.06 -10.67 -3.93
N SER A 168 -1.14 -10.76 -3.37
CA SER A 168 -2.24 -9.85 -3.67
C SER A 168 -2.90 -9.38 -2.38
N PHE A 169 -3.45 -8.18 -2.44
CA PHE A 169 -4.24 -7.57 -1.39
C PHE A 169 -5.50 -6.98 -2.04
N ASP A 170 -6.66 -7.37 -1.54
CA ASP A 170 -7.96 -6.89 -2.00
C ASP A 170 -8.65 -6.18 -0.85
N VAL A 171 -9.09 -4.95 -1.07
CA VAL A 171 -10.00 -4.20 -0.20
C VAL A 171 -11.42 -4.54 -0.66
N PRO A 172 -12.21 -5.31 0.12
CA PRO A 172 -13.53 -5.72 -0.32
C PRO A 172 -14.46 -4.51 -0.46
N GLU A 173 -15.01 -4.35 -1.66
CA GLU A 173 -16.01 -3.36 -2.07
C GLU A 173 -17.27 -3.40 -1.15
N ALA A 174 -17.62 -4.58 -0.63
CA ALA A 174 -18.76 -4.81 0.25
C ALA A 174 -18.68 -4.09 1.62
N LEU A 175 -17.54 -3.53 1.99
CA LEU A 175 -17.43 -2.65 3.16
C LEU A 175 -17.38 -1.17 2.77
N SER A 176 -17.06 -0.83 1.52
CA SER A 176 -17.05 0.57 1.09
C SER A 176 -18.48 1.12 0.96
N GLU A 177 -19.43 0.33 0.45
CA GLU A 177 -20.82 0.80 0.29
C GLU A 177 -21.68 0.68 1.56
N GLN A 178 -21.39 -0.29 2.45
CA GLN A 178 -22.11 -0.43 3.72
C GLN A 178 -21.49 0.34 4.89
N MET A 179 -20.20 0.72 4.84
CA MET A 179 -19.56 1.55 5.86
C MET A 179 -19.53 3.05 5.52
N ALA A 180 -19.72 3.43 4.25
CA ALA A 180 -19.80 4.84 3.85
C ALA A 180 -21.15 5.53 4.14
N GLN A 181 -22.13 4.83 4.74
CA GLN A 181 -23.50 5.34 4.87
C GLN A 181 -23.94 5.70 6.31
N ALA A 182 -23.05 5.80 7.30
CA ALA A 182 -23.43 6.28 8.64
C ALA A 182 -22.42 7.29 9.24
N PRO A 183 -22.85 8.52 9.58
CA PRO A 183 -21.99 9.53 10.24
C PRO A 183 -21.28 9.01 11.51
N HIS A 184 -21.87 8.03 12.20
CA HIS A 184 -21.33 7.47 13.44
C HIS A 184 -20.09 6.58 13.26
N GLN A 185 -19.80 6.05 12.07
CA GLN A 185 -18.62 5.19 11.89
C GLN A 185 -17.34 6.00 11.70
N GLU A 186 -17.41 7.15 11.03
CA GLU A 186 -16.24 8.03 10.90
C GLU A 186 -15.90 8.66 12.26
N GLU A 187 -16.91 9.06 13.04
CA GLU A 187 -16.72 9.50 14.44
C GLU A 187 -16.03 8.42 15.29
N LEU A 188 -16.45 7.16 15.17
CA LEU A 188 -15.84 6.05 15.91
C LEU A 188 -14.39 5.77 15.46
N ARG A 189 -14.10 5.90 14.16
CA ARG A 189 -12.74 5.76 13.62
C ARG A 189 -11.82 6.89 14.09
N GLU A 190 -12.31 8.12 14.12
CA GLU A 190 -11.56 9.26 14.66
C GLU A 190 -11.34 9.12 16.17
N GLN A 191 -12.33 8.63 16.92
CA GLN A 191 -12.15 8.29 18.34
C GLN A 191 -11.07 7.25 18.56
N LEU A 192 -11.02 6.18 17.76
CA LEU A 192 -9.99 5.16 17.85
C LEU A 192 -8.60 5.69 17.44
N LYS A 193 -8.52 6.53 16.40
CA LYS A 193 -7.27 7.22 16.05
C LYS A 193 -6.78 8.08 17.21
N GLU A 194 -7.65 8.86 17.82
CA GLU A 194 -7.28 9.71 18.96
C GLU A 194 -6.87 8.87 20.17
N GLN A 195 -7.60 7.79 20.47
CA GLN A 195 -7.23 6.84 21.51
C GLN A 195 -5.85 6.22 21.26
N SER A 196 -5.52 5.87 20.01
CA SER A 196 -4.20 5.33 19.67
C SER A 196 -3.07 6.32 19.96
N ARG A 197 -3.29 7.62 19.67
CA ARG A 197 -2.34 8.70 19.99
C ARG A 197 -2.16 8.85 21.49
N GLN A 198 -3.25 8.83 22.26
CA GLN A 198 -3.21 8.93 23.73
C GLN A 198 -2.46 7.76 24.36
N LEU A 199 -2.59 6.57 23.78
CA LEU A 199 -1.92 5.36 24.24
C LEU A 199 -0.49 5.21 23.70
N GLY A 200 -0.05 6.06 22.76
CA GLY A 200 1.26 5.97 22.13
C GLY A 200 1.45 4.72 21.26
N ILE A 201 0.35 4.18 20.72
CA ILE A 201 0.35 2.97 19.89
C ILE A 201 -0.19 3.27 18.49
N PRO A 202 0.24 2.55 17.44
CA PRO A 202 -0.33 2.73 16.11
C PRO A 202 -1.79 2.27 16.05
N TYR A 203 -2.58 2.91 15.20
CA TYR A 203 -3.91 2.44 14.80
C TYR A 203 -3.84 1.88 13.38
N VAL A 204 -4.51 0.74 13.16
CA VAL A 204 -4.71 0.18 11.82
C VAL A 204 -6.20 0.09 11.52
N ALA A 205 -6.57 0.64 10.37
CA ALA A 205 -7.87 0.42 9.76
C ALA A 205 -7.73 -0.63 8.66
N ASN A 206 -8.76 -1.47 8.49
CA ASN A 206 -8.87 -2.50 7.47
C ASN A 206 -7.81 -3.60 7.57
N LEU A 207 -8.06 -4.60 8.42
CA LEU A 207 -7.15 -5.73 8.59
C LEU A 207 -7.05 -6.61 7.32
N PRO A 208 -5.84 -7.14 6.99
CA PRO A 208 -5.67 -8.01 5.84
C PRO A 208 -6.41 -9.33 6.04
N ARG A 209 -7.19 -9.77 5.05
CA ARG A 209 -7.97 -11.02 5.11
C ARG A 209 -7.16 -12.29 4.81
N ARG A 210 -5.96 -12.12 4.24
CA ARG A 210 -5.00 -13.20 3.95
C ARG A 210 -3.68 -12.88 4.61
N LEU A 211 -3.18 -13.82 5.40
CA LEU A 211 -1.88 -13.72 6.05
C LEU A 211 -0.91 -14.70 5.41
N PRO A 212 0.40 -14.38 5.38
CA PRO A 212 1.42 -15.37 5.10
C PRO A 212 1.26 -16.58 6.04
N ASN A 213 1.40 -17.80 5.50
CA ASN A 213 1.25 -19.03 6.28
C ASN A 213 2.11 -19.07 7.54
N LYS A 214 3.30 -18.44 7.50
CA LYS A 214 4.20 -18.33 8.65
C LYS A 214 3.56 -17.52 9.80
N VAL A 215 2.87 -16.42 9.49
CA VAL A 215 2.22 -15.54 10.47
C VAL A 215 0.91 -16.16 10.98
N LYS A 216 0.11 -16.73 10.07
CA LYS A 216 -1.18 -17.39 10.40
C LYS A 216 -1.02 -18.49 11.46
N ARG A 217 0.12 -19.18 11.50
CA ARG A 217 0.39 -20.30 12.42
C ARG A 217 0.92 -19.87 13.79
N LEU A 218 1.29 -18.61 13.99
CA LEU A 218 1.86 -18.13 15.26
C LEU A 218 0.82 -18.02 16.36
N VAL A 219 -0.39 -17.58 16.00
CA VAL A 219 -1.51 -17.44 16.92
C VAL A 219 -2.62 -18.35 16.42
N ALA A 220 -2.93 -19.39 17.19
CA ALA A 220 -4.05 -20.27 16.87
C ALA A 220 -5.35 -19.46 16.79
N LEU A 221 -6.21 -19.76 15.82
CA LEU A 221 -7.43 -19.01 15.58
C LEU A 221 -8.31 -18.89 16.84
N GLN A 222 -8.46 -19.98 17.59
CA GLN A 222 -9.26 -19.98 18.82
C GLN A 222 -8.69 -19.03 19.87
N LEU A 223 -7.37 -18.97 20.00
CA LEU A 223 -6.69 -18.03 20.89
C LEU A 223 -6.87 -16.59 20.43
N ALA A 224 -6.77 -16.35 19.11
CA ALA A 224 -6.96 -15.03 18.52
C ALA A 224 -8.38 -14.48 18.77
N GLN A 225 -9.39 -15.35 18.68
CA GLN A 225 -10.79 -15.03 19.03
C GLN A 225 -10.96 -14.74 20.52
N GLU A 226 -10.43 -15.62 21.38
CA GLU A 226 -10.50 -15.48 22.85
C GLU A 226 -9.87 -14.16 23.32
N LEU A 227 -8.74 -13.78 22.72
CA LEU A 227 -7.98 -12.59 23.08
C LEU A 227 -8.38 -11.34 22.29
N CYS A 228 -9.40 -11.43 21.41
CA CYS A 228 -9.82 -10.37 20.51
C CYS A 228 -8.61 -9.70 19.80
N CYS A 229 -7.77 -10.52 19.17
CA CYS A 229 -6.55 -10.07 18.50
C CYS A 229 -6.35 -10.73 17.14
N TYR A 230 -5.48 -10.14 16.31
CA TYR A 230 -5.23 -10.60 14.95
C TYR A 230 -3.74 -10.40 14.58
N PRO A 231 -3.00 -11.46 14.22
CA PRO A 231 -1.59 -11.32 13.87
C PRO A 231 -1.45 -10.65 12.49
N LEU A 232 -0.56 -9.66 12.37
CA LEU A 232 -0.38 -8.87 11.15
C LEU A 232 0.93 -9.16 10.43
N GLY A 233 2.02 -9.29 11.18
CA GLY A 233 3.36 -9.37 10.62
C GLY A 233 4.36 -9.91 11.61
N LEU A 234 5.45 -10.46 11.08
CA LEU A 234 6.55 -11.01 11.85
C LEU A 234 7.86 -10.41 11.33
N GLU A 235 8.58 -9.71 12.21
CA GLU A 235 9.93 -9.23 11.94
C GLU A 235 10.87 -9.66 13.07
N ARG A 236 11.89 -10.45 12.75
CA ARG A 236 12.83 -11.05 13.73
C ARG A 236 12.08 -11.79 14.85
N ASP A 237 12.15 -11.29 16.08
CA ASP A 237 11.49 -11.78 17.29
C ASP A 237 10.25 -10.97 17.67
N HIS A 238 9.81 -10.04 16.81
CA HIS A 238 8.65 -9.18 17.03
C HIS A 238 7.45 -9.64 16.20
N LEU A 239 6.33 -9.87 16.87
CA LEU A 239 5.04 -10.16 16.27
C LEU A 239 4.14 -8.93 16.39
N THR A 240 3.79 -8.33 15.26
CA THR A 240 2.80 -7.24 15.23
C THR A 240 1.40 -7.82 15.33
N VAL A 241 0.63 -7.37 16.31
CA VAL A 241 -0.71 -7.90 16.60
C VAL A 241 -1.71 -6.74 16.66
N ALA A 242 -2.74 -6.78 15.83
CA ALA A 242 -3.91 -5.93 15.98
C ALA A 242 -4.75 -6.39 17.18
N MET A 243 -5.13 -5.48 18.08
CA MET A 243 -5.83 -5.78 19.32
C MET A 243 -6.97 -4.80 19.54
N GLY A 244 -8.08 -5.29 20.09
CA GLY A 244 -9.21 -4.43 20.49
C GLY A 244 -8.91 -3.60 21.74
N ASN A 245 -8.05 -4.12 22.64
CA ASN A 245 -7.58 -3.42 23.84
C ASN A 245 -6.06 -3.63 24.05
N PRO A 246 -5.20 -2.93 23.28
CA PRO A 246 -3.74 -3.06 23.35
C PRO A 246 -3.10 -2.93 24.74
N PRO A 247 -3.57 -2.05 25.65
CA PRO A 247 -2.96 -1.89 26.97
C PRO A 247 -3.22 -3.03 27.95
N ASP A 248 -3.94 -4.10 27.58
CA ASP A 248 -4.21 -5.22 28.48
C ASP A 248 -2.96 -6.08 28.73
N PRO A 249 -2.35 -6.03 29.93
CA PRO A 249 -1.11 -6.72 30.22
C PRO A 249 -1.29 -8.25 30.23
N ASN A 250 -2.48 -8.75 30.53
CA ASN A 250 -2.76 -10.19 30.56
C ASN A 250 -2.74 -10.76 29.14
N VAL A 251 -3.31 -10.02 28.19
CA VAL A 251 -3.33 -10.42 26.78
C VAL A 251 -1.92 -10.40 26.21
N LEU A 252 -1.16 -9.32 26.45
CA LEU A 252 0.23 -9.20 26.00
C LEU A 252 1.13 -10.31 26.57
N MET A 253 1.02 -10.58 27.87
CA MET A 253 1.78 -11.63 28.54
C MET A 253 1.44 -13.01 27.96
N ARG A 254 0.15 -13.31 27.78
CA ARG A 254 -0.29 -14.61 27.26
C ARG A 254 0.13 -14.82 25.81
N LEU A 255 0.04 -13.80 24.97
CA LEU A 255 0.54 -13.83 23.60
C LEU A 255 2.06 -14.06 23.59
N THR A 256 2.82 -13.36 24.44
CA THR A 256 4.27 -13.54 24.57
C THR A 256 4.62 -14.98 24.98
N GLN A 257 3.94 -15.53 25.99
CA GLN A 257 4.18 -16.88 26.49
C GLN A 257 3.90 -17.97 25.44
N ILE A 258 2.81 -17.82 24.68
CA ILE A 258 2.40 -18.82 23.70
C ILE A 258 3.26 -18.74 22.42
N THR A 259 3.57 -17.53 21.98
CA THR A 259 4.31 -17.31 20.72
C THR A 259 5.82 -17.36 20.90
N GLY A 260 6.33 -17.11 22.10
CA GLY A 260 7.75 -16.91 22.38
C GLY A 260 8.31 -15.62 21.76
N MET A 261 7.45 -14.68 21.38
CA MET A 261 7.81 -13.46 20.65
C MET A 261 7.51 -12.20 21.46
N GLN A 262 8.25 -11.13 21.18
CA GLN A 262 7.89 -9.80 21.65
C GLN A 262 6.67 -9.31 20.88
N ILE A 263 5.65 -8.85 21.60
CA ILE A 263 4.40 -8.38 20.98
C ILE A 263 4.51 -6.89 20.72
N PHE A 264 4.33 -6.50 19.46
CA PHE A 264 4.16 -5.11 19.07
C PHE A 264 2.66 -4.84 18.82
N PRO A 265 1.95 -4.23 19.79
CA PRO A 265 0.52 -4.12 19.70
C PRO A 265 0.10 -2.92 18.85
N VAL A 266 -0.96 -3.11 18.08
CA VAL A 266 -1.58 -2.08 17.24
C VAL A 266 -3.07 -2.05 17.56
N LEU A 267 -3.64 -0.86 17.73
CA LEU A 267 -5.08 -0.72 17.96
C LEU A 267 -5.85 -1.00 16.67
N ALA A 268 -6.88 -1.84 16.75
CA ALA A 268 -7.83 -2.04 15.68
C ALA A 268 -9.24 -2.16 16.23
N HIS A 269 -10.23 -1.86 15.40
CA HIS A 269 -11.63 -1.97 15.82
C HIS A 269 -12.01 -3.46 16.06
N PRO A 270 -12.67 -3.82 17.18
CA PRO A 270 -13.03 -5.22 17.48
C PRO A 270 -13.85 -5.92 16.38
N LEU A 271 -14.76 -5.18 15.73
CA LEU A 271 -15.51 -5.69 14.57
C LEU A 271 -14.60 -6.08 13.40
N GLU A 272 -13.58 -5.26 13.10
CA GLU A 272 -12.63 -5.56 12.01
C GLU A 272 -11.77 -6.79 12.34
N ILE A 273 -11.36 -6.94 13.61
CA ILE A 273 -10.68 -8.14 14.12
C ILE A 273 -11.54 -9.39 13.91
N ASN A 274 -12.80 -9.35 14.35
CA ASN A 274 -13.70 -10.50 14.23
C ASN A 274 -13.95 -10.88 12.76
N GLN A 275 -14.14 -9.88 11.88
CA GLN A 275 -14.32 -10.12 10.44
C GLN A 275 -13.08 -10.73 9.80
N ALA A 276 -11.88 -10.27 10.15
CA ALA A 276 -10.64 -10.82 9.63
C ALA A 276 -10.42 -12.28 10.09
N LEU A 277 -10.73 -12.59 11.35
CA LEU A 277 -10.67 -13.96 11.88
C LEU A 277 -11.66 -14.90 11.18
N GLN A 278 -12.90 -14.44 10.90
CA GLN A 278 -13.87 -15.22 10.12
C GLN A 278 -13.35 -15.55 8.70
N CYS A 279 -12.70 -14.60 8.05
CA CYS A 279 -12.12 -14.83 6.72
C CYS A 279 -11.01 -15.90 6.75
N LEU A 280 -10.18 -15.93 7.80
CA LEU A 280 -9.12 -16.93 7.94
C LEU A 280 -9.64 -18.36 8.12
N GLN A 281 -10.85 -18.51 8.69
CA GLN A 281 -11.43 -19.81 8.97
C GLN A 281 -12.26 -20.35 7.79
N ASN A 282 -12.71 -19.48 6.89
CA ASN A 282 -13.34 -19.85 5.61
C ASN A 282 -12.33 -20.12 4.48
N ALA A 283 -11.07 -19.70 4.63
CA ALA A 283 -10.00 -19.89 3.65
C ALA A 283 -9.11 -21.12 3.93
N GLY A 284 -9.61 -22.07 4.72
CA GLY A 284 -8.94 -23.31 5.12
C GLY A 284 -9.37 -24.52 4.29
#